data_AF-A0AAW1BDK1-F1
#
_entry.id   AF-A0AAW1BDK1-F1
#
_cell.length_a   1.000
_cell.length_b   1.000
_cell.length_c   1.000
_cell.angle_alpha   90.00
_cell.angle_beta   90.00
_cell.angle_gamma   90.00
#
_symmetry.space_group_name_H-M   'P 1'
#
loop_
_entity.id
_entity.type
_entity.pdbx_description
1 polymer ?
#
loop_
_entity_poly.entity_id
_entity_poly.type
_entity_poly.pdbx_seq_one_letter_code
_entity_poly.pdbx_strand_id
1 'polypeptide(L)'
;MIQALAKKEEEVAALAAQAEARNILVDKPNDQSSRWSSESNYPPQYLILKLERPAIVQSITFGKYEKTHVCNLKKFKVFGGMNEENMTDLLSSGLKNDYNKETFTLKHKIDEQMFPCRFIKIGKC
;
A
#
# COMPACT_ATOMS: atom_id res chain seq x y z
N MET A 1 5.84 6.13 7.94
CA MET A 1 5.38 7.15 6.97
C MET A 1 5.30 6.50 5.59
N ILE A 2 4.11 6.05 5.18
CA ILE A 2 3.85 5.26 3.96
C ILE A 2 3.06 6.17 3.01
N GLN A 3 3.63 6.51 1.85
CA GLN A 3 2.89 7.13 0.74
C GLN A 3 2.43 6.05 -0.23
N ALA A 4 1.42 5.26 0.15
CA ALA A 4 0.75 4.36 -0.79
C ALA A 4 -0.42 5.13 -1.42
N LEU A 5 -0.55 5.10 -2.74
CA LEU A 5 -1.77 5.55 -3.44
C LEU A 5 -2.23 4.36 -4.26
N ALA A 6 -3.06 3.51 -3.65
CA ALA A 6 -3.75 2.47 -4.38
C ALA A 6 -4.82 3.15 -5.25
N LYS A 7 -4.43 3.60 -6.45
CA LYS A 7 -5.40 4.08 -7.43
C LYS A 7 -6.08 2.91 -8.13
N LYS A 8 -7.40 3.06 -8.17
CA LYS A 8 -8.45 2.15 -8.61
C LYS A 8 -8.47 2.09 -10.14
N GLU A 9 -7.98 1.00 -10.71
CA GLU A 9 -8.52 0.48 -11.97
C GLU A 9 -9.21 -0.84 -11.59
N GLU A 10 -10.54 -0.76 -11.53
CA GLU A 10 -11.53 -1.78 -11.08
C GLU A 10 -11.60 -2.12 -9.57
N GLU A 11 -12.68 -1.65 -8.92
CA GLU A 11 -13.26 -2.08 -7.62
C GLU A 11 -12.33 -2.34 -6.40
N VAL A 12 -11.55 -1.34 -5.96
CA VAL A 12 -10.95 -1.38 -4.62
C VAL A 12 -11.35 -0.15 -3.80
N ALA A 13 -12.33 -0.29 -2.88
CA ALA A 13 -12.32 0.56 -1.69
C ALA A 13 -11.63 -0.19 -0.56
N ALA A 14 -10.58 0.43 -0.03
CA ALA A 14 -9.94 0.00 1.20
C ALA A 14 -10.57 0.78 2.36
N LEU A 15 -11.22 0.08 3.29
CA LEU A 15 -11.57 0.72 4.55
C LEU A 15 -10.29 0.83 5.39
N ALA A 16 -9.73 2.02 5.49
CA ALA A 16 -8.64 2.31 6.41
C ALA A 16 -9.22 2.69 7.79
N ALA A 17 -8.76 2.02 8.86
CA ALA A 17 -9.35 2.11 10.20
C ALA A 17 -9.13 3.45 10.92
N GLN A 18 -8.24 4.32 10.43
CA GLN A 18 -7.94 5.63 11.01
C GLN A 18 -8.28 6.76 10.01
N ALA A 19 -8.74 7.92 10.51
CA ALA A 19 -9.15 9.05 9.68
C ALA A 19 -8.04 9.53 8.73
N GLU A 20 -6.81 9.63 9.22
CA GLU A 20 -5.63 9.99 8.41
C GLU A 20 -5.22 8.89 7.42
N ALA A 21 -5.52 7.63 7.74
CA ALA A 21 -5.22 6.52 6.85
C ALA A 21 -6.10 6.54 5.59
N ARG A 22 -7.24 7.26 5.61
CA ARG A 22 -8.06 7.49 4.41
C ARG A 22 -7.40 8.41 3.39
N ASN A 23 -6.39 9.19 3.77
CA ASN A 23 -5.69 10.07 2.84
C ASN A 23 -4.98 9.31 1.72
N ILE A 24 -4.66 8.02 1.91
CA ILE A 24 -4.07 7.15 0.88
C ILE A 24 -5.05 6.82 -0.27
N LEU A 25 -6.34 7.14 -0.10
CA LEU A 25 -7.36 6.94 -1.14
C LEU A 25 -7.38 8.09 -2.16
N VAL A 26 -6.73 9.21 -1.83
CA VAL A 26 -6.82 10.46 -2.60
C VAL A 26 -5.43 10.88 -3.07
N ASP A 27 -5.23 10.90 -4.38
CA ASP A 27 -3.98 11.30 -5.02
C ASP A 27 -3.94 12.82 -5.22
N LYS A 28 -3.44 13.54 -4.22
CA LYS A 28 -3.21 14.99 -4.25
C LYS A 28 -1.72 15.29 -4.01
N PRO A 29 -0.87 15.19 -5.05
CA PRO A 29 0.57 15.39 -4.91
C PRO A 29 0.95 16.81 -4.45
N ASN A 30 0.07 17.79 -4.66
CA ASN A 30 0.29 19.19 -4.28
C ASN A 30 -0.19 19.51 -2.85
N ASP A 31 -0.78 18.53 -2.15
CA ASP A 31 -1.27 18.67 -0.78
C ASP A 31 -0.38 17.86 0.17
N GLN A 32 0.49 18.54 0.92
CA GLN A 32 1.39 17.88 1.86
C GLN A 32 0.64 17.10 2.96
N SER A 33 -0.63 17.43 3.25
CA SER A 33 -1.44 16.73 4.25
C SER A 33 -2.09 15.46 3.72
N SER A 34 -2.16 15.27 2.39
CA SER A 34 -2.77 14.11 1.72
C SER A 34 -1.88 12.87 1.79
N ARG A 35 -1.55 12.44 3.01
CA ARG A 35 -0.73 11.26 3.31
C ARG A 35 -1.18 10.59 4.60
N TRP A 36 -0.78 9.33 4.76
CA TRP A 36 -0.76 8.69 6.07
C TRP A 36 0.65 8.76 6.66
N SER A 37 0.72 9.16 7.93
CA SER A 37 1.96 9.16 8.70
C SER A 37 1.77 8.28 9.93
N SER A 38 2.81 7.53 10.29
CA SER A 38 2.83 6.82 11.57
C SER A 38 3.22 7.80 12.68
N GLU A 39 2.65 7.63 13.87
CA GLU A 39 2.99 8.44 15.05
C GLU A 39 4.44 8.26 15.49
N SER A 40 5.05 7.11 15.20
CA SER A 40 6.46 6.84 15.46
C SER A 40 7.13 6.08 14.31
N ASN A 41 8.46 5.93 14.41
CA ASN A 41 9.25 5.06 13.52
C ASN A 41 9.58 3.71 14.17
N TYR A 42 9.11 3.44 15.40
CA TYR A 42 9.35 2.17 16.08
C TYR A 42 8.44 1.09 15.50
N PRO A 43 8.99 -0.07 15.08
CA PRO A 43 8.19 -1.17 14.56
C PRO A 43 7.33 -1.83 15.68
N PRO A 44 6.22 -2.49 15.31
CA PRO A 44 5.70 -2.65 13.95
C PRO A 44 4.90 -1.44 13.46
N GLN A 45 5.14 -1.01 12.22
CA GLN A 45 4.37 0.07 11.55
C GLN A 45 3.79 -0.45 10.24
N TYR A 46 2.47 -0.51 10.16
CA TYR A 46 1.80 -1.02 8.97
C TYR A 46 0.40 -0.43 8.80
N LEU A 47 -0.08 -0.48 7.56
CA LEU A 47 -1.47 -0.25 7.19
C LEU A 47 -2.09 -1.58 6.77
N ILE A 48 -3.29 -1.89 7.24
CA ILE A 48 -4.11 -2.97 6.70
C ILE A 48 -5.27 -2.33 5.92
N LEU A 49 -5.42 -2.78 4.69
CA LEU A 49 -6.44 -2.37 3.74
C LEU A 49 -7.39 -3.54 3.54
N LYS A 50 -8.67 -3.35 3.90
CA LYS A 50 -9.72 -4.32 3.61
C LYS A 50 -10.43 -3.92 2.32
N LEU A 51 -10.31 -4.74 1.28
CA LEU A 51 -11.01 -4.54 0.00
C LEU A 51 -12.54 -4.63 0.21
N GLU A 52 -13.35 -4.07 -0.69
CA GLU A 52 -14.82 -4.20 -0.64
C GLU A 52 -15.30 -5.62 -0.97
N ARG A 53 -14.59 -6.28 -1.88
CA ARG A 53 -14.80 -7.66 -2.33
C ARG A 53 -13.44 -8.36 -2.43
N PRO A 54 -13.35 -9.68 -2.26
CA PRO A 54 -12.12 -10.40 -2.56
C PRO A 54 -11.75 -10.22 -4.04
N ALA A 55 -10.47 -10.02 -4.34
CA ALA A 55 -9.99 -9.77 -5.70
C ALA A 55 -8.59 -10.36 -5.92
N ILE A 56 -8.23 -10.62 -7.19
CA ILE A 56 -6.86 -10.95 -7.58
C ILE A 56 -6.06 -9.64 -7.65
N VAL A 57 -5.24 -9.37 -6.64
CA VAL A 57 -4.49 -8.12 -6.56
C VAL A 57 -3.16 -8.26 -7.30
N GLN A 58 -3.11 -7.76 -8.53
CA GLN A 58 -1.95 -7.94 -9.41
C GLN A 58 -0.87 -6.87 -9.25
N SER A 59 -1.25 -5.67 -8.82
CA SER A 59 -0.33 -4.55 -8.72
C SER A 59 -0.68 -3.64 -7.53
N ILE A 60 0.30 -2.86 -7.13
CA ILE A 60 0.16 -1.77 -6.16
C ILE A 60 0.84 -0.54 -6.70
N THR A 61 0.20 0.61 -6.55
CA THR A 61 0.76 1.91 -6.93
C THR A 61 1.05 2.73 -5.68
N PHE A 62 2.20 3.41 -5.69
CA PHE A 62 2.61 4.37 -4.69
C PHE A 62 2.76 5.70 -5.40
N GLY A 63 1.86 6.63 -5.11
CA GLY A 63 2.00 8.00 -5.58
C GLY A 63 2.75 8.83 -4.54
N LYS A 64 3.26 9.97 -4.99
CA LYS A 64 4.26 10.74 -4.24
C LYS A 64 3.89 12.20 -4.15
N TYR A 65 4.51 12.87 -3.20
CA TYR A 65 4.47 14.33 -3.10
C TYR A 65 5.18 14.98 -4.30
N GLU A 66 4.77 16.19 -4.69
CA GLU A 66 5.35 16.93 -5.82
C GLU A 66 6.86 17.23 -5.68
N LYS A 67 7.39 17.14 -4.45
CA LYS A 67 8.81 17.30 -4.14
C LYS A 67 9.36 16.05 -3.48
N THR A 68 10.69 15.87 -3.56
CA THR A 68 11.38 14.82 -2.83
C THR A 68 11.10 14.95 -1.33
N HIS A 69 10.92 13.82 -0.64
CA HIS A 69 10.60 13.84 0.78
C HIS A 69 11.37 12.73 1.50
N VAL A 70 12.00 13.09 2.61
CA VAL A 70 12.80 12.17 3.47
C VAL A 70 12.00 10.98 4.01
N CYS A 71 10.69 10.97 3.80
CA CYS A 71 9.79 9.97 4.32
C CYS A 71 9.42 8.88 3.32
N ASN A 72 9.90 8.95 2.07
CA ASN A 72 9.69 7.90 1.09
C ASN A 72 10.23 6.56 1.64
N LEU A 73 9.45 5.51 1.42
CA LEU A 73 9.77 4.17 1.92
C LEU A 73 10.96 3.60 1.18
N LYS A 74 12.17 3.78 1.73
CA LYS A 74 13.38 3.14 1.19
C LYS A 74 13.25 1.61 1.14
N LYS A 75 12.50 1.02 2.09
CA LYS A 75 12.17 -0.40 2.16
C LYS A 75 10.76 -0.59 2.70
N PHE A 76 9.99 -1.46 2.06
CA PHE A 76 8.66 -1.87 2.49
C PHE A 76 8.36 -3.29 2.04
N LYS A 77 7.38 -3.90 2.72
CA LYS A 77 6.78 -5.16 2.33
C LYS A 77 5.28 -5.01 2.15
N VAL A 78 4.74 -5.78 1.21
CA VAL A 78 3.30 -5.93 0.99
C VAL A 78 2.95 -7.38 1.25
N PHE A 79 1.96 -7.60 2.11
CA PHE A 79 1.37 -8.90 2.36
C PHE A 79 -0.09 -8.88 1.94
N GLY A 80 -0.66 -10.03 1.64
CA GLY A 80 -2.10 -10.14 1.39
C GLY A 80 -2.65 -11.53 1.65
N GLY A 81 -3.94 -11.58 1.94
CA GLY A 81 -4.63 -12.82 2.24
C GLY A 81 -6.13 -12.64 2.34
N MET A 82 -6.84 -13.74 2.52
CA MET A 82 -8.28 -13.74 2.78
C MET A 82 -8.62 -13.34 4.21
N ASN A 83 -7.68 -13.54 5.15
CA ASN A 83 -7.81 -13.24 6.58
C ASN A 83 -6.60 -12.41 7.04
N GLU A 84 -6.75 -11.67 8.14
CA GLU A 84 -5.67 -10.79 8.66
C GLU A 84 -4.51 -11.53 9.32
N GLU A 85 -4.77 -12.72 9.86
CA GLU A 85 -3.81 -13.53 10.63
C GLU A 85 -2.80 -14.25 9.72
N ASN A 86 -3.26 -14.68 8.54
CA ASN A 86 -2.51 -15.55 7.63
C ASN A 86 -2.36 -14.86 6.26
N MET A 87 -1.48 -13.87 6.20
CA MET A 87 -1.15 -13.18 4.95
C MET A 87 0.14 -13.73 4.32
N THR A 88 0.17 -13.78 2.99
CA THR A 88 1.33 -14.19 2.19
C THR A 88 2.16 -12.96 1.80
N ASP A 89 3.50 -13.06 1.81
CA ASP A 89 4.40 -12.05 1.23
C ASP A 89 4.11 -11.90 -0.28
N LEU A 90 3.67 -10.71 -0.70
CA LEU A 90 3.36 -10.40 -2.10
C LEU A 90 4.46 -9.60 -2.80
N LEU A 91 5.19 -8.77 -2.05
CA LEU A 91 6.26 -7.91 -2.56
C LEU A 91 7.19 -7.47 -1.43
N SER A 92 8.49 -7.40 -1.71
CA SER A 92 9.49 -6.73 -0.88
C SER A 92 10.28 -5.79 -1.78
N SER A 93 10.17 -4.48 -1.56
CA SER A 93 10.73 -3.46 -2.47
C SER A 93 11.06 -2.15 -1.73
N GLY A 94 11.41 -1.10 -2.48
CA GLY A 94 11.65 0.26 -2.01
C GLY A 94 11.22 1.28 -3.06
N LEU A 95 10.86 2.48 -2.61
CA LEU A 95 10.52 3.61 -3.48
C LEU A 95 11.77 4.45 -3.78
N LYS A 96 11.86 4.94 -5.01
CA LYS A 96 12.82 5.98 -5.37
C LYS A 96 12.48 7.29 -4.64
N ASN A 97 13.51 8.04 -4.28
CA ASN A 97 13.32 9.36 -3.68
C ASN A 97 13.15 10.45 -4.75
N ASP A 98 12.08 10.33 -5.53
CA ASP A 98 11.63 11.29 -6.54
C ASP A 98 10.12 11.57 -6.35
N TYR A 99 9.50 12.28 -7.28
CA TYR A 99 8.07 12.61 -7.29
C TYR A 99 7.27 11.74 -8.26
N ASN A 100 7.90 10.75 -8.91
CA ASN A 100 7.26 9.92 -9.91
C ASN A 100 6.47 8.81 -9.21
N LYS A 101 5.22 8.58 -9.65
CA LYS A 101 4.44 7.44 -9.17
C LYS A 101 5.13 6.14 -9.57
N GLU A 102 5.09 5.15 -8.69
CA GLU A 102 5.69 3.84 -8.92
C GLU A 102 4.63 2.74 -8.78
N THR A 103 4.54 1.89 -9.79
CA THR A 103 3.66 0.72 -9.80
C THR A 103 4.51 -0.54 -9.75
N PHE A 104 4.16 -1.45 -8.86
CA PHE A 104 4.85 -2.73 -8.69
C PHE A 104 3.88 -3.88 -8.90
N THR A 105 4.32 -4.90 -9.63
CA THR A 105 3.61 -6.17 -9.73
C THR A 105 3.71 -6.92 -8.41
N LEU A 106 2.57 -7.40 -7.91
CA LEU A 106 2.47 -8.22 -6.73
C LEU A 106 2.46 -9.70 -7.12
N LYS A 107 3.02 -10.57 -6.28
CA LYS A 107 2.79 -12.00 -6.39
C LYS A 107 1.29 -12.28 -6.24
N HIS A 108 0.67 -12.82 -7.28
CA HIS A 108 -0.76 -13.13 -7.32
C HIS A 108 -1.04 -14.55 -7.84
N LYS A 109 0.01 -15.36 -7.96
CA LYS A 109 -0.05 -16.77 -8.37
C LYS A 109 0.76 -17.65 -7.42
N ILE A 110 0.28 -18.87 -7.23
CA ILE A 110 1.04 -20.00 -6.67
C ILE A 110 1.00 -21.07 -7.74
N ASP A 111 2.17 -21.48 -8.22
CA ASP A 111 2.32 -22.20 -9.48
C ASP A 111 1.63 -21.41 -10.61
N GLU A 112 0.61 -21.97 -11.26
CA GLU A 112 -0.17 -21.28 -12.29
C GLU A 112 -1.56 -20.81 -11.81
N GLN A 113 -1.92 -21.11 -10.57
CA GLN A 113 -3.22 -20.75 -10.02
C GLN A 113 -3.19 -19.37 -9.39
N MET A 114 -4.09 -18.49 -9.84
CA MET A 114 -4.30 -17.18 -9.22
C MET A 114 -5.00 -17.34 -7.86
N PHE A 115 -4.60 -16.54 -6.88
CA PHE A 115 -5.23 -16.52 -5.56
C PHE A 115 -5.82 -15.15 -5.20
N PRO A 116 -7.02 -15.10 -4.60
CA PRO A 116 -7.62 -13.85 -4.17
C PRO A 116 -7.07 -13.36 -2.85
N CYS A 117 -7.13 -12.05 -2.64
CA CYS A 117 -6.93 -11.40 -1.36
C CYS A 117 -8.19 -10.63 -0.99
N ARG A 118 -8.49 -10.55 0.31
CA ARG A 118 -9.47 -9.62 0.89
C ARG A 118 -8.79 -8.50 1.67
N PHE A 119 -7.61 -8.77 2.19
CA PHE A 119 -6.80 -7.86 2.97
C PHE A 119 -5.43 -7.68 2.35
N ILE A 120 -4.93 -6.45 2.37
CA ILE A 120 -3.58 -6.08 1.95
C ILE A 120 -2.91 -5.34 3.11
N LYS A 121 -1.74 -5.80 3.55
CA LYS A 121 -0.95 -5.16 4.61
C LYS A 121 0.31 -4.56 4.01
N ILE A 122 0.53 -3.27 4.23
CA ILE A 122 1.73 -2.56 3.79
C ILE A 122 2.53 -2.19 5.04
N GLY A 123 3.70 -2.78 5.19
CA GLY A 123 4.57 -2.58 6.35
C GLY A 123 5.88 -1.90 5.98
N LYS A 124 6.34 -0.97 6.82
CA LYS A 124 7.72 -0.46 6.75
C LYS A 124 8.67 -1.53 7.34
N CYS A 125 9.76 -1.81 6.63
CA CYS A 125 10.84 -2.67 7.11
C CYS A 125 11.97 -1.86 7.74
#